data_AF-A0AAD4SMQ1-F1
#
_entry.id   AF-A0AAD4SMQ1-F1
#
_cell.length_a   1.000
_cell.length_b   1.000
_cell.length_c   1.000
_cell.angle_alpha   90.00
_cell.angle_beta   90.00
_cell.angle_gamma   90.00
#
_symmetry.space_group_name_H-M   'P 1'
#
loop_
_entity.id
_entity.type
_entity.pdbx_description
1 polymer ?
#
loop_
_entity_poly.entity_id
_entity_poly.type
_entity_poly.pdbx_seq_one_letter_code
_entity_poly.pdbx_strand_id
1 'polypeptide(L)'
;MASYHVRYISLPKNSHPLTLAVEEQLCQLKASSSISQNLSGLQKLYECVEDFLSTEDGKCSDSSLDGSIMLLDVCSIIKDVLSQMTQSVQELQSSIRRRSNEVSEYMISRKKISKVIRKCLADLKNNKKNDTEISLLAEVETTTLAVFESILSFVSVPTQNKSLISKLTLTKRVTRNEETSEVMEVDTAVKSLTKGIEVNNVQKTLKALEMTLQDFEDGLETVFRCLIKHRVSLLNIN
;
A
#
# COMPACT_ATOMS: atom_id res chain seq x y z
N MET A 1 -29.82 -13.46 -23.77
CA MET A 1 -29.60 -12.94 -22.40
C MET A 1 -28.77 -13.98 -21.67
N ALA A 2 -27.47 -13.73 -21.48
CA ALA A 2 -26.57 -14.68 -20.83
C ALA A 2 -26.61 -14.45 -19.32
N SER A 3 -27.08 -15.47 -18.59
CA SER A 3 -27.08 -15.49 -17.13
C SER A 3 -25.64 -15.66 -16.64
N TYR A 4 -25.10 -14.65 -15.95
CA TYR A 4 -23.81 -14.75 -15.29
C TYR A 4 -23.98 -15.59 -14.01
N HIS A 5 -23.62 -16.87 -14.08
CA HIS A 5 -23.44 -17.69 -12.89
C HIS A 5 -22.19 -17.23 -12.14
N VAL A 6 -22.39 -16.45 -11.08
CA VAL A 6 -21.39 -16.29 -10.02
C VAL A 6 -21.27 -17.65 -9.34
N ARG A 7 -20.14 -18.34 -9.56
CA ARG A 7 -19.80 -19.56 -8.80
C ARG A 7 -19.46 -19.14 -7.37
N TYR A 8 -20.43 -19.30 -6.47
CA TYR A 8 -20.14 -19.34 -5.04
C TYR A 8 -19.36 -20.62 -4.76
N ILE A 9 -18.15 -20.47 -4.22
CA ILE A 9 -17.39 -21.58 -3.65
C ILE A 9 -18.09 -21.89 -2.33
N SER A 10 -18.64 -23.08 -2.21
CA SER A 10 -19.31 -23.55 -1.00
C SER A 10 -18.30 -23.60 0.16
N LEU A 11 -18.56 -22.80 1.21
CA LEU A 11 -17.81 -22.83 2.47
C LEU A 11 -17.90 -24.22 3.14
N PRO A 12 -16.84 -24.68 3.82
CA PRO A 12 -16.94 -25.81 4.74
C PRO A 12 -18.01 -25.52 5.79
N LYS A 13 -18.92 -26.47 6.03
CA LYS A 13 -20.09 -26.27 6.90
C LYS A 13 -19.78 -26.11 8.40
N ASN A 14 -18.51 -26.04 8.81
CA ASN A 14 -18.08 -26.04 10.22
C ASN A 14 -16.90 -25.06 10.51
N SER A 15 -16.78 -23.94 9.80
CA SER A 15 -15.74 -22.94 10.13
C SER A 15 -16.12 -22.18 11.41
N HIS A 16 -15.17 -22.03 12.35
CA HIS A 16 -15.37 -21.30 13.60
C HIS A 16 -15.78 -19.84 13.31
N PRO A 17 -16.71 -19.21 14.07
CA PRO A 17 -17.19 -17.85 13.80
C PRO A 17 -16.08 -16.79 13.64
N LEU A 18 -14.98 -16.94 14.39
CA LEU A 18 -13.83 -16.04 14.31
C LEU A 18 -13.01 -16.21 13.02
N THR A 19 -12.88 -17.43 12.50
CA THR A 19 -12.25 -17.69 11.20
C THR A 19 -13.02 -16.98 10.08
N LEU A 20 -14.36 -17.08 10.12
CA LEU A 20 -15.23 -16.41 9.14
C LEU A 20 -15.10 -14.88 9.21
N ALA A 21 -14.96 -14.30 10.40
CA ALA A 21 -14.77 -12.86 10.57
C ALA A 21 -13.47 -12.38 9.89
N VAL A 22 -12.37 -13.12 10.04
CA VAL A 22 -11.10 -12.82 9.36
C VAL A 22 -11.25 -12.95 7.84
N GLU A 23 -11.84 -14.05 7.36
CA GLU A 23 -12.09 -14.28 5.93
C GLU A 23 -12.96 -13.18 5.30
N GLU A 24 -13.98 -12.70 6.01
CA GLU A 24 -14.84 -11.61 5.55
C GLU A 24 -14.04 -10.31 5.37
N GLN A 25 -13.21 -9.94 6.34
CA GLN A 25 -12.36 -8.75 6.23
C GLN A 25 -11.34 -8.88 5.08
N LEU A 26 -10.77 -10.07 4.87
CA LEU A 26 -9.88 -10.36 3.73
C LEU A 26 -10.61 -10.19 2.40
N CYS A 27 -11.85 -10.67 2.28
CA CYS A 27 -12.68 -10.50 1.09
C CYS A 27 -12.98 -9.01 0.81
N GLN A 28 -13.33 -8.24 1.84
CA GLN A 28 -13.61 -6.80 1.70
C GLN A 28 -12.37 -6.04 1.21
N LEU A 29 -11.19 -6.31 1.79
CA LEU A 29 -9.92 -5.69 1.39
C LEU A 29 -9.55 -6.00 -0.07
N LYS A 30 -9.80 -7.23 -0.55
CA LYS A 30 -9.53 -7.62 -1.94
C LYS A 30 -10.48 -6.97 -2.95
N ALA A 31 -11.68 -6.61 -2.53
CA ALA A 31 -12.69 -5.97 -3.37
C ALA A 31 -12.52 -4.44 -3.45
N SER A 32 -11.89 -3.84 -2.45
CA SER A 32 -11.69 -2.40 -2.36
C SER A 32 -10.58 -1.91 -3.29
N SER A 33 -10.85 -0.80 -3.99
CA SER A 33 -9.88 -0.10 -4.84
C SER A 33 -9.24 1.11 -4.14
N SER A 34 -9.68 1.48 -2.95
CA SER A 34 -9.21 2.68 -2.24
C SER A 34 -8.18 2.34 -1.17
N ILE A 35 -7.05 3.04 -1.18
CA ILE A 35 -5.95 2.87 -0.21
C ILE A 35 -6.41 3.27 1.20
N SER A 36 -7.13 4.38 1.35
CA SER A 36 -7.59 4.85 2.67
C SER A 36 -8.60 3.87 3.30
N GLN A 37 -9.51 3.34 2.48
CA GLN A 37 -10.42 2.28 2.92
C GLN A 37 -9.65 1.02 3.29
N ASN A 38 -8.62 0.65 2.52
CA ASN A 38 -7.79 -0.51 2.82
C ASN A 38 -7.01 -0.37 4.14
N LEU A 39 -6.48 0.82 4.46
CA LEU A 39 -5.83 1.07 5.76
C LEU A 39 -6.82 0.89 6.92
N SER A 40 -8.03 1.43 6.80
CA SER A 40 -9.08 1.23 7.81
C SER A 40 -9.54 -0.24 7.90
N GLY A 41 -9.56 -0.95 6.78
CA GLY A 41 -9.89 -2.37 6.72
C GLY A 41 -8.81 -3.25 7.34
N LEU A 42 -7.53 -2.89 7.21
CA LEU A 42 -6.44 -3.60 7.88
C LEU A 42 -6.54 -3.50 9.40
N GLN A 43 -6.92 -2.34 9.93
CA GLN A 43 -7.17 -2.21 11.37
C GLN A 43 -8.21 -3.23 11.84
N LYS A 44 -9.38 -3.29 11.17
CA LYS A 44 -10.45 -4.23 11.49
C LYS A 44 -10.02 -5.68 11.32
N LEU A 45 -9.26 -5.98 10.26
CA LEU A 45 -8.71 -7.30 10.02
C LEU A 45 -7.84 -7.75 11.21
N TYR A 46 -6.90 -6.89 11.64
CA TYR A 46 -6.04 -7.23 12.76
C TYR A 46 -6.82 -7.35 14.07
N GLU A 47 -7.85 -6.54 14.30
CA GLU A 47 -8.77 -6.75 15.44
C GLU A 47 -9.39 -8.16 15.43
N CYS A 48 -9.90 -8.62 14.29
CA CYS A 48 -10.43 -9.99 14.15
C CYS A 48 -9.36 -11.08 14.32
N VAL A 49 -8.13 -10.82 13.85
CA VAL A 49 -7.00 -11.75 14.00
C VAL A 49 -6.62 -11.93 15.46
N GLU A 50 -6.62 -10.86 16.25
CA GLU A 50 -6.34 -10.95 17.69
C GLU A 50 -7.37 -11.83 18.44
N ASP A 51 -8.65 -11.71 18.07
CA ASP A 51 -9.69 -12.58 18.63
C ASP A 51 -9.48 -14.05 18.20
N PHE A 52 -9.12 -14.28 16.93
CA PHE A 52 -8.81 -15.61 16.39
C PHE A 52 -7.62 -16.28 17.11
N LEU A 53 -6.54 -15.53 17.38
CA LEU A 53 -5.35 -16.03 18.08
C LEU A 53 -5.63 -16.45 19.53
N SER A 54 -6.74 -16.02 20.12
CA SER A 54 -7.16 -16.42 21.46
C SER A 54 -7.79 -17.83 21.50
N THR A 55 -7.89 -18.53 20.36
CA THR A 55 -8.47 -19.87 20.25
C THR A 55 -7.39 -20.97 20.08
N GLU A 56 -7.72 -22.22 20.39
CA GLU A 56 -6.83 -23.38 20.16
C GLU A 56 -6.43 -23.57 18.69
N ASP A 57 -7.27 -23.11 17.76
CA ASP A 57 -7.03 -23.12 16.31
C ASP A 57 -6.05 -22.02 15.86
N GLY A 58 -5.73 -21.07 16.75
CA GLY A 58 -4.79 -19.97 16.54
C GLY A 58 -3.31 -20.33 16.71
N LYS A 59 -2.99 -21.63 16.86
CA LYS A 59 -1.60 -22.08 17.01
C LYS A 59 -0.73 -21.58 15.86
N CYS A 60 0.29 -20.82 16.23
CA CYS A 60 1.17 -20.11 15.33
C CYS A 60 2.47 -20.89 15.13
N SER A 61 3.02 -20.85 13.91
CA SER A 61 4.36 -21.35 13.58
C SER A 61 5.40 -20.23 13.65
N ASP A 62 6.67 -20.57 13.84
CA ASP A 62 7.81 -19.62 13.79
C ASP A 62 7.80 -18.74 12.53
N SER A 63 7.30 -19.25 11.41
CA SER A 63 7.16 -18.49 10.16
C SER A 63 6.25 -17.27 10.28
N SER A 64 5.24 -17.30 11.16
CA SER A 64 4.34 -16.15 11.37
C SER A 64 5.02 -15.05 12.18
N LEU A 65 5.93 -15.41 13.10
CA LEU A 65 6.78 -14.45 13.79
C LEU A 65 7.74 -13.77 12.82
N ASP A 66 8.39 -14.52 11.93
CA ASP A 66 9.24 -13.95 10.88
C ASP A 66 8.45 -13.01 9.95
N GLY A 67 7.25 -13.43 9.54
CA GLY A 67 6.31 -12.61 8.77
C GLY A 67 5.97 -11.29 9.46
N SER A 68 5.69 -11.33 10.77
CA SER A 68 5.39 -10.11 11.55
C SER A 68 6.55 -9.11 11.59
N ILE A 69 7.81 -9.58 11.63
CA ILE A 69 9.00 -8.71 11.58
C ILE A 69 9.07 -8.04 10.22
N MET A 70 8.94 -8.83 9.16
CA MET A 70 8.99 -8.32 7.79
C MET A 70 7.91 -7.25 7.55
N LEU A 71 6.68 -7.48 8.03
CA LEU A 71 5.60 -6.49 7.93
C LEU A 71 5.94 -5.18 8.65
N LEU A 72 6.52 -5.25 9.85
CA LEU A 72 6.94 -4.07 10.61
C LEU A 72 8.07 -3.31 9.90
N ASP A 73 9.06 -4.01 9.34
CA ASP A 73 10.17 -3.41 8.59
C ASP A 73 9.65 -2.68 7.35
N VAL A 74 8.79 -3.33 6.57
CA VAL A 74 8.17 -2.73 5.38
C VAL A 74 7.29 -1.54 5.75
N CYS A 75 6.46 -1.68 6.80
CA CYS A 75 5.62 -0.58 7.29
C CYS A 75 6.46 0.63 7.70
N SER A 76 7.61 0.41 8.34
CA SER A 76 8.54 1.48 8.74
C SER A 76 9.11 2.20 7.53
N ILE A 77 9.52 1.46 6.48
CA ILE A 77 9.99 2.05 5.22
C ILE A 77 8.90 2.91 4.58
N ILE A 78 7.64 2.46 4.60
CA ILE A 78 6.52 3.20 4.01
C ILE A 78 6.27 4.50 4.79
N LYS A 79 6.32 4.47 6.12
CA LYS A 79 6.23 5.68 6.96
C LYS A 79 7.30 6.70 6.58
N ASP A 80 8.54 6.26 6.42
CA ASP A 80 9.65 7.14 6.01
C ASP A 80 9.45 7.70 4.60
N VAL A 81 8.90 6.91 3.68
CA VAL A 81 8.59 7.32 2.31
C VAL A 81 7.49 8.38 2.28
N LEU A 82 6.40 8.18 3.03
CA LEU A 82 5.30 9.13 3.13
C LEU A 82 5.79 10.44 3.76
N SER A 83 6.49 10.36 4.89
CA SER A 83 7.03 11.53 5.59
C SER A 83 7.96 12.37 4.69
N GLN A 84 8.89 11.72 3.97
CA GLN A 84 9.76 12.43 3.02
C GLN A 84 8.99 13.05 1.85
N MET A 85 7.94 12.39 1.38
CA MET A 85 7.08 12.91 0.31
C MET A 85 6.30 14.13 0.79
N THR A 86 5.64 14.04 1.94
CA THR A 86 4.90 15.13 2.60
C THR A 86 5.80 16.34 2.81
N GLN A 87 7.00 16.14 3.37
CA GLN A 87 7.97 17.21 3.55
C GLN A 87 8.34 17.88 2.21
N SER A 88 8.62 17.08 1.17
CA SER A 88 8.97 17.64 -0.15
C SER A 88 7.84 18.45 -0.79
N VAL A 89 6.58 18.04 -0.58
CA VAL A 89 5.39 18.76 -1.04
C VAL A 89 5.26 20.09 -0.29
N GLN A 90 5.41 20.09 1.03
CA GLN A 90 5.32 21.30 1.86
C GLN A 90 6.43 22.30 1.56
N GLU A 91 7.67 21.83 1.37
CA GLU A 91 8.81 22.66 0.99
C GLU A 91 8.55 23.33 -0.36
N LEU A 92 8.09 22.57 -1.36
CA LEU A 92 7.76 23.11 -2.68
C LEU A 92 6.61 24.13 -2.61
N GLN A 93 5.53 23.84 -1.88
CA GLN A 93 4.43 24.79 -1.67
C GLN A 93 4.94 26.10 -1.02
N SER A 94 5.81 25.99 -0.02
CA SER A 94 6.40 27.13 0.68
C SER A 94 7.28 27.95 -0.25
N SER A 95 8.10 27.29 -1.08
CA SER A 95 8.96 27.93 -2.09
C SER A 95 8.12 28.73 -3.11
N ILE A 96 7.07 28.11 -3.66
CA ILE A 96 6.12 28.77 -4.58
C ILE A 96 5.50 30.01 -3.94
N ARG A 97 5.02 29.91 -2.69
CA ARG A 97 4.43 31.05 -1.96
C ARG A 97 5.44 32.18 -1.74
N ARG A 98 6.71 31.85 -1.52
CA ARG A 98 7.81 32.82 -1.39
C ARG A 98 8.29 33.37 -2.74
N ARG A 99 7.69 32.93 -3.85
CA ARG A 99 8.13 33.23 -5.23
C ARG A 99 9.57 32.76 -5.51
N SER A 100 10.01 31.75 -4.78
CA SER A 100 11.21 30.95 -5.08
C SER A 100 10.82 29.79 -5.99
N ASN A 101 11.79 29.23 -6.71
CA ASN A 101 11.56 28.13 -7.65
C ASN A 101 12.45 26.93 -7.29
N GLU A 102 12.15 26.28 -6.16
CA GLU A 102 12.86 25.07 -5.69
C GLU A 102 12.29 23.78 -6.31
N VAL A 103 11.88 23.85 -7.58
CA VAL A 103 11.37 22.69 -8.32
C VAL A 103 12.45 21.62 -8.50
N SER A 104 13.71 22.02 -8.65
CA SER A 104 14.84 21.10 -8.75
C SER A 104 15.00 20.23 -7.51
N GLU A 105 14.87 20.82 -6.33
CA GLU A 105 15.02 20.20 -5.02
C GLU A 105 13.92 19.17 -4.81
N TYR A 106 12.67 19.53 -5.08
CA TYR A 106 11.55 18.60 -5.11
C TYR A 106 11.83 17.42 -6.04
N MET A 107 12.26 17.67 -7.28
CA MET A 107 12.55 16.61 -8.25
C MET A 107 13.71 15.70 -7.81
N ILE A 108 14.71 16.23 -7.12
CA ILE A 108 15.80 15.43 -6.52
C ILE A 108 15.25 14.55 -5.40
N SER A 109 14.44 15.10 -4.50
CA SER A 109 13.79 14.35 -3.42
C SER A 109 12.92 13.21 -3.97
N ARG A 110 12.06 13.52 -4.96
CA ARG A 110 11.22 12.53 -5.67
C ARG A 110 12.02 11.37 -6.25
N LYS A 111 13.17 11.63 -6.85
CA LYS A 111 14.07 10.58 -7.38
C LYS A 111 14.66 9.71 -6.28
N LYS A 112 15.03 10.29 -5.13
CA LYS A 112 15.55 9.55 -3.97
C LYS A 112 14.46 8.65 -3.38
N ILE A 113 13.28 9.19 -3.13
CA ILE A 113 12.11 8.44 -2.65
C ILE A 113 11.80 7.27 -3.58
N SER A 114 11.75 7.52 -4.89
CA SER A 114 11.52 6.47 -5.90
C SER A 114 12.59 5.39 -5.93
N LYS A 115 13.83 5.68 -5.52
CA LYS A 115 14.90 4.69 -5.40
C LYS A 115 14.68 3.79 -4.19
N VAL A 116 14.26 4.37 -3.06
CA VAL A 116 13.90 3.63 -1.84
C VAL A 116 12.72 2.69 -2.13
N ILE A 117 11.65 3.20 -2.75
CA ILE A 117 10.46 2.42 -3.11
C ILE A 117 10.84 1.23 -4.01
N ARG A 118 11.61 1.47 -5.08
CA ARG A 118 12.04 0.40 -5.99
C ARG A 118 12.87 -0.67 -5.29
N LYS A 119 13.74 -0.28 -4.36
CA LYS A 119 14.52 -1.23 -3.57
C LYS A 119 13.60 -2.09 -2.70
N CYS A 120 12.70 -1.46 -1.94
CA CYS A 120 11.74 -2.14 -1.08
C CYS A 120 10.87 -3.14 -1.86
N LEU A 121 10.30 -2.74 -3.01
CA LEU A 121 9.52 -3.63 -3.86
C LEU A 121 10.33 -4.78 -4.46
N ALA A 122 11.61 -4.56 -4.78
CA ALA A 122 12.50 -5.62 -5.27
C ALA A 122 12.80 -6.64 -4.17
N ASP A 123 13.08 -6.17 -2.95
CA ASP A 123 13.34 -7.02 -1.78
C ASP A 123 12.10 -7.88 -1.46
N LEU A 124 10.90 -7.29 -1.49
CA LEU A 124 9.62 -8.01 -1.32
C LEU A 124 9.41 -9.11 -2.37
N LYS A 125 9.77 -8.85 -3.63
CA LYS A 125 9.62 -9.84 -4.71
C LYS A 125 10.55 -11.04 -4.53
N ASN A 126 11.75 -10.81 -4.00
CA ASN A 126 12.74 -11.87 -3.79
C ASN A 126 12.39 -12.79 -2.60
N ASN A 127 11.53 -12.32 -1.68
CA ASN A 127 11.13 -13.06 -0.48
C ASN A 127 9.89 -13.96 -0.67
N LYS A 128 9.22 -13.95 -1.84
CA LYS A 128 8.05 -14.81 -2.11
C LYS A 128 8.50 -16.27 -2.27
N LYS A 129 8.33 -17.09 -1.23
CA LYS A 129 8.52 -18.55 -1.28
C LYS A 129 7.34 -19.20 -2.01
N ASN A 130 7.64 -20.16 -2.90
CA ASN A 130 6.64 -20.87 -3.69
C ASN A 130 6.04 -22.05 -2.89
N ASP A 131 4.73 -22.23 -3.00
CA ASP A 131 3.94 -23.43 -2.67
C ASP A 131 4.12 -24.00 -1.26
N THR A 132 3.32 -23.50 -0.33
CA THR A 132 2.82 -24.28 0.80
C THR A 132 1.37 -23.85 1.04
N GLU A 133 0.54 -24.77 1.51
CA GLU A 133 -0.83 -24.54 1.96
C GLU A 133 -0.93 -23.22 2.73
N ILE A 134 -1.65 -22.24 2.17
CA ILE A 134 -1.69 -20.87 2.71
C ILE A 134 -2.53 -20.92 3.98
N SER A 135 -1.89 -20.83 5.14
CA SER A 135 -2.59 -20.64 6.40
C SER A 135 -3.33 -19.30 6.39
N LEU A 136 -4.38 -19.19 7.22
CA LEU A 136 -5.15 -17.94 7.34
C LEU A 136 -4.24 -16.74 7.67
N LEU A 137 -3.24 -16.93 8.55
CA LEU A 137 -2.26 -15.90 8.90
C LEU A 137 -1.35 -15.52 7.71
N ALA A 138 -0.95 -16.49 6.87
CA ALA A 138 -0.20 -16.20 5.66
C ALA A 138 -1.04 -15.39 4.64
N GLU A 139 -2.35 -15.60 4.60
CA GLU A 139 -3.27 -14.80 3.79
C GLU A 139 -3.44 -13.37 4.31
N VAL A 140 -3.50 -13.20 5.63
CA VAL A 140 -3.47 -11.88 6.31
C VAL A 140 -2.19 -11.13 5.98
N GLU A 141 -1.04 -11.79 6.09
CA GLU A 141 0.25 -11.22 5.73
C GLU A 141 0.29 -10.79 4.26
N THR A 142 -0.12 -11.69 3.35
CA THR A 142 -0.16 -11.40 1.91
C THR A 142 -1.08 -10.22 1.58
N THR A 143 -2.23 -10.13 2.25
CA THR A 143 -3.18 -9.03 2.05
C THR A 143 -2.62 -7.72 2.57
N THR A 144 -1.97 -7.73 3.74
CA THR A 144 -1.28 -6.56 4.30
C THR A 144 -0.18 -6.06 3.37
N LEU A 145 0.64 -6.97 2.84
CA LEU A 145 1.66 -6.64 1.84
C LEU A 145 1.06 -6.04 0.57
N ALA A 146 -0.09 -6.53 0.10
CA ALA A 146 -0.74 -5.97 -1.09
C ALA A 146 -1.21 -4.52 -0.88
N VAL A 147 -1.69 -4.19 0.33
CA VAL A 147 -2.04 -2.81 0.70
C VAL A 147 -0.78 -1.94 0.76
N PHE A 148 0.29 -2.43 1.37
CA PHE A 148 1.60 -1.77 1.42
C PHE A 148 2.19 -1.52 0.03
N GLU A 149 2.17 -2.52 -0.86
CA GLU A 149 2.56 -2.41 -2.27
C GLU A 149 1.73 -1.34 -3.00
N SER A 150 0.45 -1.18 -2.65
CA SER A 150 -0.44 -0.16 -3.24
C SER A 150 -0.05 1.25 -2.80
N ILE A 151 0.28 1.47 -1.52
CA ILE A 151 0.78 2.76 -1.01
C ILE A 151 2.11 3.13 -1.68
N LEU A 152 3.04 2.17 -1.74
CA LEU A 152 4.34 2.37 -2.41
C LEU A 152 4.16 2.69 -3.90
N SER A 153 3.22 2.02 -4.57
CA SER A 153 2.92 2.26 -5.99
C SER A 153 2.31 3.64 -6.22
N PHE A 154 1.45 4.12 -5.32
CA PHE A 154 0.87 5.47 -5.37
C PHE A 154 1.94 6.56 -5.37
N VAL A 155 2.94 6.44 -4.49
CA VAL A 155 4.04 7.42 -4.34
C VAL A 155 5.10 7.30 -5.44
N SER A 156 5.26 6.10 -6.00
CA SER A 156 6.30 5.81 -6.99
C SER A 156 6.18 6.67 -8.26
N VAL A 157 7.31 6.98 -8.87
CA VAL A 157 7.36 7.60 -10.21
C VAL A 157 7.08 6.53 -11.27
N PRO A 158 6.23 6.81 -12.29
CA PRO A 158 6.15 5.95 -13.46
C PRO A 158 7.50 5.91 -14.13
N THR A 159 8.07 4.72 -14.31
CA THR A 159 9.23 4.56 -15.18
C THR A 159 8.83 5.01 -16.59
N GLN A 160 9.23 6.22 -17.00
CA GLN A 160 9.16 6.69 -18.40
C GLN A 160 10.19 5.97 -19.29
N ASN A 161 10.32 4.66 -19.12
CA ASN A 161 11.02 3.79 -20.06
C ASN A 161 9.98 2.89 -20.74
N LYS A 162 8.98 3.48 -21.41
CA LYS A 162 8.39 2.84 -22.59
C LYS A 162 9.35 3.08 -23.76
N SER A 163 10.52 2.44 -23.68
CA SER A 163 11.22 2.07 -24.90
C SER A 163 10.27 1.16 -25.66
N LEU A 164 9.94 1.58 -26.87
CA LEU A 164 9.26 0.80 -27.88
C LEU A 164 10.04 -0.53 -28.02
N ILE A 165 9.54 -1.62 -27.43
CA ILE A 165 9.65 -3.04 -27.83
C ILE A 165 9.13 -3.87 -26.65
N SER A 166 7.85 -4.21 -26.68
CA SER A 166 7.32 -5.49 -26.16
C SER A 166 5.93 -5.73 -26.74
N LYS A 167 5.89 -5.98 -28.05
CA LYS A 167 4.86 -6.87 -28.61
C LYS A 167 5.17 -8.27 -28.08
N LEU A 168 4.12 -8.99 -27.67
CA LEU A 168 4.09 -10.34 -27.08
C LEU A 168 4.55 -10.36 -25.60
N THR A 169 3.69 -10.61 -24.62
CA THR A 169 2.70 -11.69 -24.55
C THR A 169 1.42 -11.22 -23.84
N LEU A 170 0.28 -11.51 -24.47
CA LEU A 170 -1.05 -11.26 -23.95
C LEU A 170 -1.45 -12.45 -23.06
N THR A 171 -1.62 -12.23 -21.76
CA THR A 171 -2.46 -13.13 -20.93
C THR A 171 -3.30 -12.28 -19.99
N LYS A 172 -4.44 -11.86 -20.53
CA LYS A 172 -5.72 -11.61 -19.86
C LYS A 172 -5.64 -11.23 -18.36
N ARG A 173 -5.39 -9.95 -18.08
CA ARG A 173 -5.96 -9.28 -16.91
C ARG A 173 -6.34 -7.87 -17.31
N VAL A 174 -7.65 -7.61 -17.19
CA VAL A 174 -8.36 -6.34 -17.05
C VAL A 174 -7.49 -5.11 -17.28
N THR A 175 -7.89 -4.30 -18.26
CA THR A 175 -7.50 -2.90 -18.43
C THR A 175 -7.50 -2.19 -17.07
N ARG A 176 -6.33 -2.18 -16.40
CA ARG A 176 -6.04 -1.22 -15.35
C ARG A 176 -5.96 0.10 -16.10
N ASN A 177 -7.04 0.86 -16.03
CA ASN A 177 -7.06 2.26 -16.40
C ASN A 177 -5.75 2.85 -15.84
N GLU A 178 -4.96 3.55 -16.65
CA GLU A 178 -3.76 4.25 -16.17
C GLU A 178 -4.27 5.39 -15.27
N GLU A 179 -4.78 5.06 -14.08
CA GLU A 179 -5.16 6.01 -13.04
C GLU A 179 -3.88 6.73 -12.66
N THR A 180 -3.81 7.99 -13.09
CA THR A 180 -2.75 8.90 -12.72
C THR A 180 -2.90 9.18 -11.23
N SER A 181 -1.93 8.78 -10.41
CA SER A 181 -1.95 9.16 -8.99
C SER A 181 -1.83 10.69 -8.86
N GLU A 182 -2.34 11.26 -7.78
CA GLU A 182 -2.21 12.70 -7.48
C GLU A 182 -0.74 13.14 -7.49
N VAL A 183 0.16 12.23 -7.14
CA VAL A 183 1.61 12.41 -7.23
C VAL A 183 2.07 12.66 -8.68
N MET A 184 1.53 11.92 -9.65
CA MET A 184 1.83 12.12 -11.07
C MET A 184 1.25 13.43 -11.61
N GLU A 185 0.07 13.82 -11.13
CA GLU A 185 -0.54 15.09 -11.49
C GLU A 185 0.33 16.25 -11.02
N VAL A 186 0.81 16.20 -9.77
CA VAL A 186 1.78 17.16 -9.22
C VAL A 186 3.08 17.14 -10.02
N ASP A 187 3.66 15.96 -10.29
CA ASP A 187 4.92 15.88 -11.06
C ASP A 187 4.77 16.49 -12.47
N THR A 188 3.60 16.39 -13.09
CA THR A 188 3.29 16.99 -14.40
C THR A 188 3.09 18.50 -14.30
N ALA A 189 2.31 18.95 -13.32
CA ALA A 189 2.06 20.36 -13.04
C ALA A 189 3.37 21.10 -12.71
N VAL A 190 4.23 20.50 -11.89
CA VAL A 190 5.53 21.05 -11.50
C VAL A 190 6.49 21.14 -12.71
N LYS A 191 6.49 20.15 -13.61
CA LYS A 191 7.25 20.23 -14.88
C LYS A 191 6.71 21.29 -15.84
N SER A 192 5.45 21.68 -15.72
CA SER A 192 4.88 22.79 -16.51
C SER A 192 5.24 24.15 -15.93
N LEU A 193 5.41 24.23 -14.60
CA LEU A 193 5.85 25.44 -13.90
C LEU A 193 7.24 25.90 -14.36
N THR A 194 8.15 24.97 -14.63
CA THR A 194 9.48 25.27 -15.20
C THR A 194 9.41 25.86 -16.62
N LYS A 195 8.27 25.75 -17.30
CA LYS A 195 8.00 26.32 -18.63
C LYS A 195 7.20 27.63 -18.56
N GLY A 196 6.97 28.19 -17.37
CA GLY A 196 6.26 29.46 -17.17
C GLY A 196 4.73 29.36 -17.18
N ILE A 197 4.16 28.17 -16.95
CA ILE A 197 2.71 27.94 -16.93
C ILE A 197 2.14 28.13 -15.51
N GLU A 198 0.89 28.59 -15.46
CA GLU A 198 0.07 29.10 -14.34
C GLU A 198 0.25 28.42 -12.95
N VAL A 199 0.64 29.22 -11.94
CA VAL A 199 0.96 28.80 -10.56
C VAL A 199 -0.26 28.30 -9.77
N ASN A 200 -1.43 28.90 -10.01
CA ASN A 200 -2.63 28.66 -9.19
C ASN A 200 -3.13 27.21 -9.24
N ASN A 201 -2.96 26.53 -10.39
CA ASN A 201 -3.36 25.14 -10.54
C ASN A 201 -2.43 24.19 -9.75
N VAL A 202 -1.11 24.49 -9.73
CA VAL A 202 -0.10 23.69 -9.03
C VAL A 202 -0.31 23.70 -7.52
N GLN A 203 -0.69 24.84 -6.95
CA GLN A 203 -0.88 24.94 -5.50
C GLN A 203 -2.12 24.16 -5.02
N LYS A 204 -3.18 24.11 -5.84
CA LYS A 204 -4.37 23.30 -5.53
C LYS A 204 -4.04 21.80 -5.55
N THR A 205 -3.29 21.32 -6.56
CA THR A 205 -2.91 19.91 -6.66
C THR A 205 -1.92 19.51 -5.56
N LEU A 206 -0.95 20.37 -5.23
CA LEU A 206 -0.04 20.13 -4.09
C LEU A 206 -0.79 20.02 -2.77
N LYS A 207 -1.81 20.84 -2.53
CA LYS A 207 -2.60 20.78 -1.30
C LYS A 207 -3.48 19.53 -1.25
N ALA A 208 -4.06 19.12 -2.38
CA ALA A 208 -4.80 17.88 -2.47
C ALA A 208 -3.90 16.68 -2.13
N LEU A 209 -2.71 16.62 -2.73
CA LEU A 209 -1.75 15.56 -2.46
C LEU A 209 -1.29 15.55 -0.99
N GLU A 210 -1.03 16.70 -0.38
CA GLU A 210 -0.65 16.79 1.03
C GLU A 210 -1.74 16.20 1.95
N MET A 211 -3.01 16.48 1.69
CA MET A 211 -4.12 15.89 2.45
C MET A 211 -4.19 14.37 2.26
N THR A 212 -4.05 13.87 1.03
CA THR A 212 -4.03 12.42 0.76
C THR A 212 -2.86 11.73 1.47
N LEU A 213 -1.68 12.36 1.48
CA LEU A 213 -0.51 11.82 2.18
C LEU A 213 -0.71 11.80 3.70
N GLN A 214 -1.31 12.84 4.27
CA GLN A 214 -1.64 12.88 5.70
C GLN A 214 -2.62 11.76 6.09
N ASP A 215 -3.67 11.55 5.29
CA ASP A 215 -4.63 10.45 5.52
C ASP A 215 -3.93 9.08 5.50
N PHE A 216 -2.95 8.91 4.61
CA PHE A 216 -2.15 7.68 4.56
C PHE A 216 -1.21 7.54 5.74
N GLU A 217 -0.55 8.61 6.18
CA GLU A 217 0.31 8.60 7.37
C GLU A 217 -0.47 8.22 8.63
N ASP A 218 -1.64 8.82 8.83
CA ASP A 218 -2.51 8.57 10.00
C ASP A 218 -3.04 7.13 10.00
N GLY A 219 -3.52 6.66 8.84
CA GLY A 219 -3.98 5.29 8.67
C GLY A 219 -2.87 4.26 8.87
N LEU A 220 -1.68 4.54 8.34
CA LEU A 220 -0.52 3.64 8.46
C LEU A 220 0.04 3.59 9.88
N GLU A 221 0.02 4.70 10.62
CA GLU A 221 0.37 4.73 12.05
C GLU A 221 -0.55 3.83 12.87
N THR A 222 -1.84 3.82 12.54
CA THR A 222 -2.81 2.92 13.17
C THR A 222 -2.48 1.45 12.87
N VAL A 223 -2.23 1.12 11.60
CA VAL A 223 -1.81 -0.24 11.19
C VAL A 223 -0.50 -0.66 11.86
N PHE A 224 0.49 0.24 11.96
CA PHE A 224 1.77 -0.04 12.61
C PHE A 224 1.59 -0.47 14.07
N ARG A 225 0.68 0.19 14.81
CA ARG A 225 0.35 -0.20 16.19
C ARG A 225 -0.33 -1.57 16.25
N CYS A 226 -1.24 -1.85 15.32
CA CYS A 226 -1.85 -3.18 15.19
C CYS A 226 -0.79 -4.26 14.94
N LEU A 227 0.20 -4.01 14.07
CA LEU A 227 1.29 -4.96 13.79
C LEU A 227 2.19 -5.21 15.01
N ILE A 228 2.47 -4.18 15.82
CA ILE A 228 3.21 -4.35 17.07
C ILE A 228 2.41 -5.23 18.04
N LYS A 229 1.12 -4.93 18.23
CA LYS A 229 0.24 -5.72 19.10
C LYS A 229 0.20 -7.18 18.63
N HIS A 230 -0.01 -7.39 17.34
CA HIS A 230 -0.06 -8.70 16.71
C HIS A 230 1.22 -9.50 16.98
N ARG A 231 2.39 -8.89 16.75
CA ARG A 231 3.67 -9.53 17.06
C ARG A 231 3.79 -9.92 18.53
N VAL A 232 3.38 -9.07 19.45
CA VAL A 232 3.38 -9.38 20.89
C VAL A 232 2.46 -10.57 21.19
N SER A 233 1.27 -10.61 20.60
CA SER A 233 0.34 -11.73 20.76
C SER A 233 0.94 -13.04 20.23
N LEU A 234 1.57 -13.04 19.05
CA LEU A 234 2.27 -14.21 18.51
C LEU A 234 3.41 -14.69 19.44
N LEU A 235 4.17 -13.77 20.05
CA LEU A 235 5.23 -14.10 21.00
C LEU A 235 4.71 -14.70 22.31
N ASN A 236 3.47 -14.40 22.70
CA ASN A 236 2.88 -14.89 23.94
C ASN A 236 2.23 -16.27 23.81
N ILE A 237 1.88 -16.69 22.59
CA ILE A 237 1.23 -17.98 22.31
C ILE A 237 2.21 -19.06 21.79
N ASN A 238 3.45 -18.66 21.48
CA ASN A 238 4.55 -19.57 21.09
C ASN A 238 5.33 -20.08 22.31
#